data_AF-A0A0L6VQ86-F1
#
_entry.id   AF-A0A0L6VQ86-F1
#
_cell.length_a   1.000
_cell.length_b   1.000
_cell.length_c   1.000
_cell.angle_alpha   90.00
_cell.angle_beta   90.00
_cell.angle_gamma   90.00
#
_symmetry.space_group_name_H-M   'P 1'
#
loop_
_entity.id
_entity.type
_entity.pdbx_description
1 polymer ?
#
loop_
_entity_poly.entity_id
_entity_poly.type
_entity_poly.pdbx_seq_one_letter_code
_entity_poly.pdbx_strand_id
1 'polypeptide(L)'
;MDKLNSVLYKTAIESIPLLTQENYSMWRSRVINLLDLLKIKDTVLTAERKLTTSEELILRTVLAAKIDATVHSNVINHTNKEDARVWNNFSLLAYDDSDVNGFITRTRAAIEKMHEVGINIDTDVVGYEIIKKFPKTPELNSISSAITHSGQEMTPDLVLDHLRLHANKQSISGSQNVGQQVSLFTDANSTKCKPNAHNTRAPHPQHRCWMLYPHLRPTTSGNSARAEHSRT
;
A
#
# COMPACT_ATOMS: atom_id res chain seq x y z
N MET A 1 9.61 -0.12 -43.80
CA MET A 1 8.85 1.15 -43.93
C MET A 1 8.97 1.59 -45.37
N ASP A 2 7.85 1.63 -46.09
CA ASP A 2 7.85 2.07 -47.49
C ASP A 2 8.40 3.50 -47.60
N LYS A 3 9.11 3.77 -48.69
CA LYS A 3 9.75 5.07 -48.95
C LYS A 3 8.74 6.22 -48.89
N LEU A 4 7.51 5.97 -49.32
CA LEU A 4 6.37 6.90 -49.25
C LEU A 4 5.97 7.22 -47.81
N ASN A 5 5.87 6.21 -46.94
CA ASN A 5 5.52 6.38 -45.53
C ASN A 5 6.61 7.17 -44.79
N SER A 6 7.88 6.93 -45.10
CA SER A 6 9.01 7.70 -44.55
C SER A 6 8.94 9.19 -44.92
N VAL A 7 8.60 9.51 -46.17
CA VAL A 7 8.42 10.90 -46.63
C VAL A 7 7.24 11.55 -45.92
N LEU A 8 6.09 10.86 -45.82
CA LEU A 8 4.91 11.37 -45.12
C LEU A 8 5.19 11.68 -43.65
N TYR A 9 5.89 10.78 -42.94
CA TYR A 9 6.26 11.02 -41.54
C TYR A 9 7.24 12.18 -41.38
N LYS A 10 8.24 12.28 -42.25
CA LYS A 10 9.18 13.41 -42.24
C LYS A 10 8.45 14.74 -42.42
N THR A 11 7.57 14.84 -43.42
CA THR A 11 6.77 16.05 -43.66
C THR A 11 5.83 16.37 -42.49
N ALA A 12 5.18 15.35 -41.90
CA ALA A 12 4.33 15.55 -40.74
C ALA A 12 5.12 16.10 -39.54
N ILE A 13 6.29 15.54 -39.25
CA ILE A 13 7.17 16.00 -38.15
C ILE A 13 7.67 17.43 -38.42
N GLU A 14 8.10 17.74 -39.64
CA GLU A 14 8.54 19.09 -40.02
C GLU A 14 7.41 20.12 -39.88
N SER A 15 6.16 19.73 -40.14
CA SER A 15 4.98 20.59 -40.00
C SER A 15 4.54 20.89 -38.56
N ILE A 16 5.04 20.14 -37.56
CA ILE A 16 4.77 20.43 -36.15
C ILE A 16 5.58 21.68 -35.79
N PRO A 17 4.91 22.79 -35.41
CA PRO A 17 5.62 23.98 -34.96
C PRO A 17 6.33 23.70 -33.63
N LEU A 18 7.30 24.53 -33.26
CA LEU A 18 7.80 24.54 -31.89
C LEU A 18 6.65 24.97 -30.96
N LEU A 19 6.39 24.22 -29.88
CA LEU A 19 5.35 24.56 -28.93
C LEU A 19 5.71 25.87 -28.20
N THR A 20 4.81 26.85 -28.27
CA THR A 20 4.88 28.11 -27.52
C THR A 20 3.59 28.27 -26.71
N GLN A 21 3.53 29.30 -25.84
CA GLN A 21 2.37 29.54 -24.99
C GLN A 21 1.07 29.84 -25.78
N GLU A 22 1.19 30.36 -26.99
CA GLU A 22 0.05 30.85 -27.79
C GLU A 22 -0.43 29.86 -28.85
N ASN A 23 0.33 28.78 -29.12
CA ASN A 23 0.06 27.90 -30.26
C ASN A 23 -0.38 26.48 -29.89
N TYR A 24 -0.71 26.22 -28.62
CA TYR A 24 -1.04 24.87 -28.13
C TYR A 24 -2.12 24.16 -28.96
N SER A 25 -3.23 24.82 -29.28
CA SER A 25 -4.32 24.21 -30.05
C SER A 25 -3.86 23.74 -31.44
N MET A 26 -3.03 24.54 -32.11
CA MET A 26 -2.47 24.19 -33.41
C MET A 26 -1.42 23.08 -33.28
N TRP A 27 -0.52 23.20 -32.31
CA TRP A 27 0.50 22.20 -32.01
C TRP A 27 -0.14 20.84 -31.69
N ARG A 28 -1.14 20.81 -30.82
CA ARG A 28 -1.90 19.62 -30.43
C ARG A 28 -2.54 18.96 -31.63
N SER A 29 -3.18 19.73 -32.52
CA SER A 29 -3.76 19.19 -33.76
C SER A 29 -2.69 18.55 -34.65
N ARG A 30 -1.52 19.17 -34.81
CA ARG A 30 -0.41 18.62 -35.61
C ARG A 30 0.17 17.34 -35.00
N VAL A 31 0.30 17.29 -33.68
CA VAL A 31 0.76 16.09 -32.96
C VAL A 31 -0.26 14.96 -33.07
N ILE A 32 -1.56 15.23 -32.86
CA ILE A 32 -2.61 14.20 -33.03
C ILE A 32 -2.60 13.63 -34.45
N ASN A 33 -2.44 14.48 -35.47
CA ASN A 33 -2.32 14.02 -36.86
C ASN A 33 -1.11 13.11 -37.07
N LEU A 34 0.03 13.39 -36.43
CA LEU A 34 1.19 12.49 -36.46
C LEU A 34 0.89 11.15 -35.78
N LEU A 35 0.20 11.16 -34.63
CA LEU A 35 -0.19 9.93 -33.94
C LEU A 35 -1.15 9.08 -34.77
N ASP A 36 -2.09 9.72 -35.47
CA ASP A 36 -3.01 9.07 -36.42
C ASP A 36 -2.23 8.44 -37.59
N LEU A 37 -1.26 9.16 -38.17
CA LEU A 37 -0.38 8.64 -39.22
C LEU A 37 0.46 7.44 -38.75
N LEU A 38 0.92 7.46 -37.51
CA LEU A 38 1.67 6.36 -36.89
C LEU A 38 0.76 5.22 -36.42
N LYS A 39 -0.57 5.39 -36.43
CA LYS A 39 -1.56 4.44 -35.91
C LYS A 39 -1.36 4.09 -34.43
N ILE A 40 -0.93 5.08 -33.65
CA ILE A 40 -0.65 4.94 -32.21
C ILE A 40 -1.48 5.88 -31.33
N LYS A 41 -2.42 6.63 -31.90
CA LYS A 41 -3.22 7.61 -31.18
C LYS A 41 -3.97 7.02 -29.99
N ASP A 42 -4.79 6.00 -30.24
CA ASP A 42 -5.58 5.38 -29.16
C ASP A 42 -4.65 4.76 -28.12
N THR A 43 -3.60 4.07 -28.57
CA THR A 43 -2.54 3.55 -27.70
C THR A 43 -1.94 4.60 -26.75
N VAL A 44 -1.70 5.81 -27.24
CA VAL A 44 -1.12 6.91 -26.45
C VAL A 44 -2.17 7.58 -25.55
N LEU A 45 -3.43 7.67 -25.98
CA LEU A 45 -4.47 8.43 -25.27
C LEU A 45 -5.29 7.59 -24.29
N THR A 46 -5.51 6.30 -24.58
CA THR A 46 -6.37 5.39 -23.80
C THR A 46 -5.59 4.26 -23.13
N ALA A 47 -4.26 4.20 -23.34
CA ALA A 47 -3.36 3.19 -22.77
C ALA A 47 -3.76 1.73 -23.08
N GLU A 48 -4.52 1.51 -24.16
CA GLU A 48 -5.06 0.18 -24.55
C GLU A 48 -3.99 -0.88 -24.81
N ARG A 49 -2.79 -0.47 -25.23
CA ARG A 49 -1.65 -1.38 -25.41
C ARG A 49 -0.35 -0.71 -25.01
N LYS A 50 0.68 -1.53 -24.81
CA LYS A 50 2.04 -1.03 -24.66
C LYS A 50 2.57 -0.54 -26.01
N LEU A 51 3.25 0.61 -26.00
CA LEU A 51 4.03 1.07 -27.14
C LEU A 51 5.24 0.15 -27.35
N THR A 52 5.57 -0.10 -28.61
CA THR A 52 6.83 -0.75 -28.96
C THR A 52 7.99 0.23 -28.72
N THR A 53 9.20 -0.31 -28.53
CA THR A 53 10.41 0.51 -28.33
C THR A 53 10.64 1.51 -29.47
N SER A 54 10.28 1.15 -30.70
CA SER A 54 10.41 2.04 -31.86
C SER A 54 9.39 3.18 -31.83
N GLU A 55 8.15 2.91 -31.44
CA GLU A 55 7.10 3.95 -31.32
C GLU A 55 7.45 4.92 -30.20
N GLU A 56 7.91 4.40 -29.05
CA GLU A 56 8.36 5.20 -27.92
C GLU A 56 9.55 6.10 -28.30
N LEU A 57 10.54 5.56 -29.01
CA LEU A 57 11.71 6.33 -29.45
C LEU A 57 11.31 7.49 -30.38
N ILE A 58 10.39 7.23 -31.32
CA ILE A 58 9.89 8.26 -32.23
C ILE A 58 9.17 9.36 -31.45
N LEU A 59 8.28 8.99 -30.53
CA LEU A 59 7.54 9.95 -29.70
C LEU A 59 8.47 10.81 -28.85
N ARG A 60 9.43 10.20 -28.14
CA ARG A 60 10.40 10.94 -27.33
C ARG A 60 11.21 11.92 -28.18
N THR A 61 11.66 11.48 -29.37
CA THR A 61 12.44 12.32 -30.27
C THR A 61 11.65 13.52 -30.77
N VAL A 62 10.39 13.30 -31.18
CA VAL A 62 9.52 14.39 -31.67
C VAL A 62 9.16 15.36 -30.54
N LEU A 63 8.79 14.86 -29.36
CA LEU A 63 8.46 15.71 -28.21
C LEU A 63 9.66 16.55 -27.78
N ALA A 64 10.85 15.95 -27.68
CA ALA A 64 12.07 16.68 -27.33
C ALA A 64 12.45 17.76 -28.37
N ALA A 65 12.23 17.49 -29.66
CA ALA A 65 12.56 18.43 -30.73
C ALA A 65 11.54 19.55 -30.93
N LYS A 66 10.30 19.36 -30.47
CA LYS A 66 9.15 20.24 -30.79
C LYS A 66 8.54 20.92 -29.56
N ILE A 67 9.16 20.80 -28.39
CA ILE A 67 8.79 21.53 -27.18
C ILE A 67 9.87 22.59 -26.91
N ASP A 68 9.47 23.85 -26.84
CA ASP A 68 10.38 24.92 -26.45
C ASP A 68 10.81 24.77 -24.98
N ALA A 69 12.07 25.06 -24.67
CA ALA A 69 12.61 24.95 -23.32
C ALA A 69 11.87 25.84 -22.30
N THR A 70 11.35 26.99 -22.74
CA THR A 70 10.54 27.87 -21.88
C THR A 70 9.17 27.26 -21.58
N VAL A 71 8.58 26.53 -22.54
CA VAL A 71 7.34 25.78 -22.30
C VAL A 71 7.58 24.61 -21.36
N HIS A 72 8.74 23.95 -21.42
CA HIS A 72 9.13 22.91 -20.46
C HIS A 72 9.14 23.43 -19.00
N SER A 73 9.48 24.71 -18.78
CA SER A 73 9.37 25.37 -17.47
C SER A 73 7.92 25.78 -17.12
N ASN A 74 7.08 26.04 -18.13
CA ASN A 74 5.68 26.45 -17.97
C ASN A 74 4.69 25.29 -17.89
N VAL A 75 5.13 24.04 -18.12
CA VAL A 75 4.36 22.84 -17.73
C VAL A 75 4.13 22.83 -16.23
N ILE A 76 5.01 23.47 -15.44
CA ILE A 76 4.74 23.94 -14.08
C ILE A 76 4.26 25.41 -14.17
N ASN A 77 2.96 25.62 -14.33
CA ASN A 77 2.34 26.94 -14.36
C ASN A 77 1.80 27.32 -12.96
N HIS A 78 1.40 28.57 -12.73
CA HIS A 78 0.87 29.01 -11.43
C HIS A 78 -0.34 28.20 -10.94
N THR A 79 -1.07 27.56 -11.86
CA THR A 79 -2.24 26.70 -11.58
C THR A 79 -1.87 25.28 -11.12
N ASN A 80 -0.76 24.69 -11.57
CA ASN A 80 -0.33 23.34 -11.16
C ASN A 80 1.04 23.31 -10.44
N LYS A 81 1.62 24.48 -10.16
CA LYS A 81 2.87 24.62 -9.40
C LYS A 81 2.71 24.08 -7.99
N GLU A 82 1.57 24.32 -7.36
CA GLU A 82 1.29 23.75 -6.05
C GLU A 82 1.11 22.24 -6.15
N ASP A 83 0.42 21.72 -7.17
CA ASP A 83 0.27 20.28 -7.39
C ASP A 83 1.61 19.59 -7.61
N ALA A 84 2.46 20.13 -8.49
CA ALA A 84 3.79 19.61 -8.78
C ALA A 84 4.69 19.68 -7.53
N ARG A 85 4.57 20.72 -6.70
CA ARG A 85 5.30 20.84 -5.43
C ARG A 85 4.80 19.83 -4.41
N VAL A 86 3.50 19.60 -4.31
CA VAL A 86 2.88 18.65 -3.38
C VAL A 86 3.23 17.22 -3.78
N TRP A 87 3.13 16.87 -5.06
CA TRP A 87 3.59 15.59 -5.58
C TRP A 87 5.09 15.39 -5.35
N ASN A 88 5.92 16.39 -5.66
CA ASN A 88 7.36 16.29 -5.43
C ASN A 88 7.70 16.11 -3.94
N ASN A 89 6.96 16.79 -3.04
CA ASN A 89 7.11 16.59 -1.60
C ASN A 89 6.80 15.14 -1.20
N PHE A 90 5.70 14.57 -1.70
CA PHE A 90 5.37 13.15 -1.50
C PHE A 90 6.43 12.22 -2.10
N SER A 91 6.88 12.44 -3.33
CA SER A 91 7.87 11.61 -4.02
C SER A 91 9.23 11.61 -3.30
N LEU A 92 9.64 12.73 -2.71
CA LEU A 92 10.91 12.88 -2.00
C LEU A 92 10.87 12.42 -0.53
N LEU A 93 9.71 12.01 0.01
CA LEU A 93 9.64 11.42 1.34
C LEU A 93 10.55 10.19 1.40
N ALA A 94 11.60 10.30 2.20
CA ALA A 94 12.52 9.23 2.52
C ALA A 94 11.97 8.41 3.70
N TYR A 95 12.09 7.10 3.57
CA TYR A 95 11.82 6.17 4.66
C TYR A 95 12.97 6.21 5.66
N ASP A 96 12.63 6.20 6.95
CA ASP A 96 13.58 6.23 8.07
C ASP A 96 13.25 5.08 9.03
N ASP A 97 14.17 4.12 9.16
CA ASP A 97 14.01 2.97 10.08
C ASP A 97 13.99 3.39 11.55
N SER A 98 14.57 4.54 11.90
CA SER A 98 14.57 5.04 13.28
C SER A 98 13.25 5.73 13.66
N ASP A 99 12.46 6.15 12.67
CA ASP A 99 11.20 6.90 12.85
C ASP A 99 10.11 6.40 11.88
N VAL A 100 9.78 5.11 11.98
CA VAL A 100 8.72 4.51 11.15
C VAL A 100 7.36 5.19 11.37
N ASN A 101 7.05 5.57 12.61
CA ASN A 101 5.80 6.26 12.93
C ASN A 101 5.73 7.68 12.34
N GLY A 102 6.84 8.43 12.37
CA GLY A 102 6.90 9.73 11.72
C GLY A 102 6.89 9.62 10.20
N PHE A 103 7.49 8.57 9.61
CA PHE A 103 7.31 8.28 8.18
C PHE A 103 5.83 8.06 7.85
N ILE A 104 5.13 7.18 8.58
CA ILE A 104 3.69 6.92 8.39
C ILE A 104 2.88 8.22 8.46
N THR A 105 3.14 9.05 9.46
CA THR A 105 2.44 10.32 9.67
C THR A 105 2.69 11.29 8.51
N ARG A 106 3.95 11.46 8.08
CA ARG A 106 4.31 12.32 6.95
C ARG A 106 3.68 11.84 5.64
N THR A 107 3.64 10.53 5.42
CA THR A 107 3.01 9.94 4.23
C THR A 107 1.49 10.16 4.22
N ARG A 108 0.78 9.96 5.34
CA ARG A 108 -0.66 10.27 5.44
C ARG A 108 -0.94 11.74 5.16
N ALA A 109 -0.20 12.64 5.82
CA ALA A 109 -0.35 14.08 5.62
C ALA A 109 -0.08 14.52 4.17
N ALA A 110 0.89 13.89 3.49
CA ALA A 110 1.17 14.18 2.09
C ALA A 110 0.06 13.70 1.15
N ILE A 111 -0.55 12.53 1.42
CA ILE A 111 -1.70 12.02 0.65
C ILE A 111 -2.93 12.93 0.86
N GLU A 112 -3.23 13.33 2.09
CA GLU A 112 -4.31 14.27 2.39
C GLU A 112 -4.10 15.60 1.64
N LYS A 113 -2.86 16.12 1.67
CA LYS A 113 -2.51 17.34 0.94
C LYS A 113 -2.64 17.20 -0.56
N MET A 114 -2.34 16.01 -1.13
CA MET A 114 -2.58 15.73 -2.55
C MET A 114 -4.08 15.81 -2.87
N HIS A 115 -4.94 15.29 -2.01
CA HIS A 115 -6.40 15.33 -2.20
C HIS A 115 -6.93 16.77 -2.07
N GLU A 116 -6.41 17.57 -1.12
CA GLU A 116 -6.79 18.97 -0.93
C GLU A 116 -6.51 19.84 -2.15
N VAL A 117 -5.38 19.60 -2.84
CA VAL A 117 -5.03 20.32 -4.08
C VAL A 117 -5.68 19.71 -5.33
N GLY A 118 -6.45 18.63 -5.18
CA GLY A 118 -7.16 17.99 -6.29
C GLY A 118 -6.31 17.06 -7.17
N ILE A 119 -5.14 16.60 -6.67
CA ILE A 119 -4.39 15.53 -7.32
C ILE A 119 -5.13 14.21 -7.10
N ASN A 120 -5.84 13.76 -8.13
CA ASN A 120 -6.57 12.49 -8.12
C ASN A 120 -5.74 11.40 -8.82
N ILE A 121 -5.10 10.53 -8.03
CA ILE A 121 -4.32 9.37 -8.50
C ILE A 121 -4.98 8.12 -7.92
N ASP A 122 -4.99 7.04 -8.69
CA ASP A 122 -5.55 5.77 -8.24
C ASP A 122 -4.82 5.25 -6.98
N THR A 123 -5.60 4.72 -6.04
CA THR A 123 -5.13 4.29 -4.72
C THR A 123 -4.07 3.21 -4.77
N ASP A 124 -4.14 2.33 -5.76
CA ASP A 124 -3.15 1.27 -5.97
C ASP A 124 -1.79 1.83 -6.40
N VAL A 125 -1.77 2.81 -7.31
CA VAL A 125 -0.55 3.50 -7.75
C VAL A 125 0.15 4.20 -6.59
N VAL A 126 -0.61 4.89 -5.74
CA VAL A 126 -0.06 5.54 -4.53
C VAL A 126 0.50 4.48 -3.57
N GLY A 127 -0.18 3.35 -3.40
CA GLY A 127 0.29 2.22 -2.59
C GLY A 127 1.62 1.66 -3.08
N TYR A 128 1.76 1.39 -4.39
CA TYR A 128 3.02 0.92 -4.98
C TYR A 128 4.15 1.94 -4.87
N GLU A 129 3.85 3.24 -5.02
CA GLU A 129 4.86 4.29 -4.87
C GLU A 129 5.38 4.38 -3.42
N ILE A 130 4.55 4.08 -2.41
CA ILE A 130 5.00 3.98 -1.01
C ILE A 130 5.91 2.76 -0.81
N ILE A 131 5.52 1.59 -1.32
CA ILE A 131 6.32 0.35 -1.22
C ILE A 131 7.71 0.55 -1.83
N LYS A 132 7.79 1.26 -2.96
CA LYS A 132 9.05 1.54 -3.66
C LYS A 132 10.04 2.38 -2.84
N LYS A 133 9.56 3.12 -1.83
CA LYS A 133 10.41 3.95 -0.95
C LYS A 133 11.15 3.13 0.10
N PHE A 134 10.77 1.87 0.31
CA PHE A 134 11.38 1.04 1.34
C PHE A 134 12.82 0.68 0.95
N PRO A 135 13.77 0.76 1.90
CA PRO A 135 15.11 0.23 1.67
C PRO A 135 15.01 -1.28 1.38
N LYS A 136 15.95 -1.78 0.57
CA LYS A 136 16.00 -3.19 0.15
C LYS A 136 16.52 -4.10 1.27
N THR A 137 15.95 -4.00 2.46
CA THR A 137 16.23 -4.89 3.58
C THR A 137 15.34 -6.14 3.46
N PRO A 138 15.82 -7.32 3.91
CA PRO A 138 15.03 -8.55 3.84
C PRO A 138 13.70 -8.45 4.59
N GLU A 139 13.64 -7.68 5.68
CA GLU A 139 12.43 -7.46 6.48
C GLU A 139 11.36 -6.67 5.72
N LEU A 140 11.74 -5.54 5.11
CA LEU A 140 10.80 -4.71 4.36
C LEU A 140 10.40 -5.37 3.04
N ASN A 141 11.30 -6.14 2.41
CA ASN A 141 10.96 -6.95 1.23
C ASN A 141 9.92 -8.03 1.56
N SER A 142 9.97 -8.62 2.77
CA SER A 142 8.96 -9.55 3.25
C SER A 142 7.60 -8.86 3.43
N ILE A 143 7.57 -7.63 3.96
CA ILE A 143 6.35 -6.83 4.09
C ILE A 143 5.78 -6.49 2.71
N SER A 144 6.61 -5.99 1.79
CA SER A 144 6.20 -5.68 0.42
C SER A 144 5.62 -6.91 -0.30
N SER A 145 6.24 -8.08 -0.11
CA SER A 145 5.76 -9.34 -0.67
C SER A 145 4.43 -9.77 -0.02
N ALA A 146 4.29 -9.62 1.30
CA ALA A 146 3.07 -9.94 2.01
C ALA A 146 1.89 -9.08 1.55
N ILE A 147 2.11 -7.79 1.30
CA ILE A 147 1.08 -6.87 0.81
C ILE A 147 0.69 -7.25 -0.63
N THR A 148 1.68 -7.40 -1.52
CA THR A 148 1.45 -7.67 -2.95
C THR A 148 0.82 -9.03 -3.24
N HIS A 149 1.00 -10.02 -2.35
CA HIS A 149 0.44 -11.37 -2.50
C HIS A 149 -0.72 -11.66 -1.53
N SER A 150 -1.22 -10.65 -0.83
CA SER A 150 -2.33 -10.80 0.14
C SER A 150 -3.68 -11.08 -0.50
N GLY A 151 -3.83 -10.79 -1.81
CA GLY A 151 -5.11 -10.82 -2.52
C GLY A 151 -6.07 -9.70 -2.12
N GLN A 152 -5.66 -8.78 -1.23
CA GLN A 152 -6.41 -7.58 -0.91
C GLN A 152 -6.15 -6.48 -1.94
N GLU A 153 -7.10 -5.56 -2.08
CA GLU A 153 -6.92 -4.38 -2.92
C GLU A 153 -5.74 -3.53 -2.40
N MET A 154 -4.83 -3.17 -3.31
CA MET A 154 -3.67 -2.35 -2.98
C MET A 154 -4.14 -0.93 -2.62
N THR A 155 -3.92 -0.53 -1.38
CA THR A 155 -4.26 0.81 -0.89
C THR A 155 -3.11 1.39 -0.07
N PRO A 156 -2.96 2.73 -0.02
CA PRO A 156 -1.94 3.37 0.81
C PRO A 156 -2.12 3.02 2.30
N ASP A 157 -3.36 2.94 2.76
CA ASP A 157 -3.70 2.55 4.13
C ASP A 157 -3.22 1.14 4.47
N LEU A 158 -3.44 0.17 3.58
CA LEU A 158 -2.96 -1.20 3.76
C LEU A 158 -1.44 -1.23 3.97
N VAL A 159 -0.69 -0.51 3.12
CA VAL A 159 0.78 -0.44 3.22
C VAL A 159 1.22 0.18 4.56
N LEU A 160 0.59 1.28 4.95
CA LEU A 160 0.91 2.01 6.18
C LEU A 160 0.54 1.22 7.44
N ASP A 161 -0.53 0.45 7.41
CA ASP A 161 -0.95 -0.40 8.53
C ASP A 161 0.00 -1.59 8.72
N HIS A 162 0.47 -2.20 7.62
CA HIS A 162 1.51 -3.22 7.67
C HIS A 162 2.83 -2.67 8.24
N LEU A 163 3.23 -1.44 7.89
CA LEU A 163 4.38 -0.76 8.50
C LEU A 163 4.17 -0.49 10.00
N ARG A 164 2.97 -0.06 10.39
CA ARG A 164 2.64 0.19 11.81
C ARG A 164 2.73 -1.11 12.62
N LEU A 165 2.22 -2.21 12.08
CA LEU A 165 2.36 -3.53 12.69
C LEU A 165 3.83 -3.94 12.83
N HIS A 166 4.66 -3.65 11.84
CA HIS A 166 6.10 -3.90 11.91
C HIS A 166 6.78 -3.05 13.00
N ALA A 167 6.52 -1.74 13.04
CA ALA A 167 7.06 -0.84 14.06
C ALA A 167 6.66 -1.27 15.48
N ASN A 168 5.41 -1.70 15.67
CA ASN A 168 4.93 -2.23 16.94
C ASN A 168 5.62 -3.55 17.32
N LYS A 169 5.87 -4.46 16.36
CA LYS A 169 6.63 -5.69 16.63
C LYS A 169 8.08 -5.39 17.01
N GLN A 170 8.71 -4.41 16.36
CA GLN A 170 10.07 -3.99 16.69
C GLN A 170 10.15 -3.38 18.10
N SER A 171 9.20 -2.51 18.48
CA SER A 171 9.19 -1.89 19.81
C SER A 171 8.94 -2.90 20.93
N ILE A 172 8.09 -3.91 20.68
CA ILE A 172 7.88 -5.03 21.60
C ILE A 172 9.14 -5.90 21.71
N SER A 173 9.87 -6.11 20.61
CA SER A 173 11.09 -6.94 20.59
C SER A 173 12.32 -6.25 21.23
N GLY A 174 12.37 -4.91 21.21
CA GLY A 174 13.42 -4.11 21.88
C GLY A 174 13.21 -3.94 23.39
N SER A 175 11.99 -4.19 23.89
CA SER A 175 11.69 -4.27 25.32
C SER A 175 11.87 -5.70 25.80
N GLN A 176 13.11 -6.05 26.16
CA GLN A 176 13.57 -7.28 26.84
C GLN A 176 12.68 -8.54 26.79
N ASN A 177 13.27 -9.66 26.33
CA ASN A 177 13.27 -10.94 27.05
C ASN A 177 11.96 -11.38 27.75
N VAL A 178 10.81 -11.20 27.11
CA VAL A 178 9.59 -11.91 27.50
C VAL A 178 8.96 -12.40 26.22
N GLY A 179 9.06 -13.70 25.99
CA GLY A 179 8.15 -14.42 25.11
C GLY A 179 6.76 -14.32 25.68
N GLN A 180 6.12 -13.15 25.55
CA GLN A 180 4.72 -12.99 25.84
C GLN A 180 3.99 -13.25 24.55
N GLN A 181 3.92 -14.54 24.21
CA GLN A 181 2.71 -15.05 23.61
C GLN A 181 1.56 -14.48 24.45
N VAL A 182 0.52 -13.94 23.80
CA VAL A 182 -0.75 -13.70 24.46
C VAL A 182 -1.32 -15.08 24.82
N SER A 183 -0.74 -15.67 25.84
CA SER A 183 -1.27 -16.78 26.59
C SER A 183 -2.39 -16.15 27.40
N LEU A 184 -3.62 -16.46 27.00
CA LEU A 184 -4.74 -16.43 27.94
C LEU A 184 -4.25 -17.19 29.17
N PHE A 185 -3.97 -16.48 30.27
CA PHE A 185 -3.41 -17.03 31.49
C PHE A 185 -4.43 -17.98 32.16
N THR A 186 -4.61 -19.17 31.59
CA THR A 186 -4.92 -20.37 32.34
C THR A 186 -3.58 -20.96 32.72
N ASP A 187 -3.25 -20.87 34.01
CA ASP A 187 -2.14 -21.61 34.62
C ASP A 187 -2.15 -23.06 34.09
N ALA A 188 -1.19 -23.40 33.22
CA ALA A 188 -1.20 -24.64 32.44
C ALA A 188 -1.10 -25.89 33.33
N ASN A 189 -0.67 -25.70 34.58
CA ASN A 189 -0.52 -26.76 35.58
C ASN A 189 -1.72 -26.86 36.53
N SER A 190 -2.69 -25.95 36.44
CA SER A 190 -3.88 -25.96 37.29
C SER A 190 -5.08 -26.47 36.53
N THR A 191 -5.79 -27.43 37.12
CA THR A 191 -7.13 -27.88 36.69
C THR A 191 -8.24 -27.17 37.48
N LYS A 192 -7.87 -26.24 38.38
CA LYS A 192 -8.82 -25.52 39.25
C LYS A 192 -9.44 -24.34 38.50
N CYS A 193 -10.74 -24.15 38.68
CA CYS A 193 -11.48 -22.98 38.17
C CYS A 193 -11.37 -21.82 39.16
N LYS A 194 -11.42 -20.57 38.66
CA LYS A 194 -11.39 -19.33 39.48
C LYS A 194 -12.81 -18.77 39.65
N PRO A 195 -13.09 -17.93 40.67
CA PRO A 195 -14.40 -17.28 40.82
C PRO A 195 -14.84 -16.63 39.49
N ASN A 196 -16.04 -16.96 39.02
CA ASN A 196 -16.61 -16.53 37.73
C ASN A 196 -15.82 -16.93 36.45
N ALA A 197 -14.88 -17.87 36.51
CA ALA A 197 -14.11 -18.30 35.36
C ALA A 197 -13.88 -19.83 35.32
N HIS A 198 -14.34 -20.46 34.23
CA HIS A 198 -14.09 -21.87 33.98
C HIS A 198 -12.72 -22.09 33.33
N ASN A 199 -11.98 -23.07 33.84
CA ASN A 199 -10.72 -23.51 33.24
C ASN A 199 -11.02 -24.65 32.27
N THR A 200 -10.62 -24.52 31.01
CA THR A 200 -10.86 -25.52 29.95
C THR A 200 -10.17 -26.87 30.20
N ARG A 201 -9.20 -26.92 31.12
CA ARG A 201 -8.53 -28.17 31.57
C ARG A 201 -9.18 -28.79 32.81
N ALA A 202 -10.26 -28.23 33.33
CA ALA A 202 -10.95 -28.80 34.49
C ALA A 202 -11.57 -30.17 34.13
N PRO A 203 -11.64 -31.13 35.07
CA PRO A 203 -12.20 -32.47 34.83
C PRO A 203 -13.74 -32.48 34.73
N HIS A 204 -14.36 -31.34 34.44
CA HIS A 204 -15.80 -31.18 34.28
C HIS A 204 -16.09 -30.15 33.17
N PRO A 205 -17.22 -30.27 32.46
CA PRO A 205 -17.60 -29.30 31.43
C PRO A 205 -18.06 -27.96 32.04
N GLN A 206 -17.91 -26.88 31.29
CA GLN A 206 -18.20 -25.50 31.72
C GLN A 206 -19.58 -25.32 32.38
N HIS A 207 -20.62 -25.95 31.83
CA HIS A 207 -21.99 -25.84 32.32
C HIS A 207 -22.22 -26.49 33.70
N ARG A 208 -21.25 -27.27 34.22
CA ARG A 208 -21.29 -27.88 35.57
C ARG A 208 -20.30 -27.24 36.54
N CYS A 209 -19.62 -26.16 36.13
CA CYS A 209 -18.61 -25.53 36.96
C CYS A 209 -19.25 -24.71 38.09
N TRP A 210 -19.10 -25.13 39.34
CA TRP A 210 -19.66 -24.41 40.50
C TRP A 210 -19.01 -23.05 40.74
N MET A 211 -17.81 -22.85 40.19
CA MET A 211 -17.10 -21.58 40.26
C MET A 211 -17.66 -20.54 39.28
N LEU A 212 -18.31 -21.00 38.20
CA LEU A 212 -19.06 -20.17 37.25
C LEU A 212 -20.55 -20.08 37.61
N TYR A 213 -21.09 -21.16 38.18
CA TYR A 213 -22.49 -21.29 38.59
C TYR A 213 -22.60 -21.78 40.05
N PRO A 214 -22.49 -20.87 41.04
CA PRO A 214 -22.48 -21.22 42.46
C PRO A 214 -23.72 -22.00 42.93
N HIS A 215 -24.86 -21.81 42.25
CA HIS A 215 -26.12 -22.51 42.53
C HIS A 215 -26.08 -24.02 42.20
N LEU A 216 -25.09 -24.49 41.43
CA LEU A 216 -24.89 -25.91 41.12
C LEU A 216 -24.07 -26.64 42.20
N ARG A 217 -23.56 -25.92 43.21
CA ARG A 217 -22.76 -26.51 44.28
C ARG A 217 -23.62 -27.46 45.12
N PRO A 218 -23.24 -28.73 45.26
CA PRO A 218 -23.94 -29.66 46.15
C PRO A 218 -23.97 -29.09 47.56
N THR A 219 -25.15 -28.96 48.13
CA THR A 219 -25.31 -28.59 49.53
C THR A 219 -24.76 -29.73 50.38
N THR A 220 -23.67 -29.49 51.10
CA THR A 220 -23.13 -30.44 52.06
C THR A 220 -24.07 -30.53 53.27
N SER A 221 -25.11 -31.36 53.16
CA SER A 221 -25.81 -31.96 54.30
C SER A 221 -25.10 -33.28 54.63
N GLY A 222 -24.70 -33.46 55.88
CA GLY A 222 -23.64 -34.38 56.31
C GLY A 222 -23.94 -35.89 56.33
N ASN A 223 -22.80 -36.59 56.44
CA ASN A 223 -22.51 -37.91 57.03
C ASN A 223 -22.95 -39.25 56.39
N SER A 224 -21.93 -40.14 56.36
CA SER A 224 -21.92 -41.60 56.41
C SER A 224 -22.31 -42.42 55.18
N ALA A 225 -21.31 -43.01 54.52
CA ALA A 225 -21.21 -44.47 54.39
C ALA A 225 -19.80 -44.86 53.93
N ARG A 226 -19.06 -45.45 54.86
CA ARG A 226 -17.85 -46.23 54.65
C ARG A 226 -18.25 -47.51 53.88
N ALA A 227 -17.60 -47.79 52.76
CA ALA A 227 -17.59 -49.11 52.16
C ALA A 227 -16.19 -49.37 51.59
N GLU A 228 -15.40 -50.10 52.38
CA GLU A 228 -14.35 -51.00 51.89
C GLU A 228 -14.85 -51.76 50.65
N HIS A 229 -14.02 -51.93 49.62
CA HIS A 229 -13.88 -53.23 48.97
C HIS A 229 -12.45 -53.39 48.42
N SER A 230 -11.93 -54.57 48.75
CA SER A 230 -10.57 -55.09 48.75
C SER A 230 -9.82 -55.13 47.42
N ARG A 231 -8.49 -55.12 47.58
CA ARG A 231 -7.48 -55.67 46.67
C ARG A 231 -7.81 -57.10 46.23
N THR A 232 -7.56 -57.38 44.96
CA THR A 232 -6.78 -58.53 44.47
C THR A 232 -5.96 -58.06 43.28
#